data_AF-A0A4R5TK68-F1
#
_entry.id   AF-A0A4R5TK68-F1
#
_cell.length_a   1.000
_cell.length_b   1.000
_cell.length_c   1.000
_cell.angle_alpha   90.00
_cell.angle_beta   90.00
_cell.angle_gamma   90.00
#
_symmetry.space_group_name_H-M   'P 1'
#
loop_
_entity.id
_entity.type
_entity.pdbx_description
1 polymer ?
#
loop_
_entity_poly.entity_id
_entity_poly.type
_entity_poly.pdbx_seq_one_letter_code
_entity_poly.pdbx_strand_id
1 'polypeptide(L)'
;MRTAFNASRDLYRYAQALAPAVHAGDADATWLMARVVDTCAVYATDPAAYARDSRLLQDMGLDAGAALRAARDHVASRCGRFVAGDDFSLARTTQLRRDAAQAGSLAAEAELLAAGQPLEAGEDYAQELLERVHASFDGEAYSAIAPAVGGLSTASLFGQRDVAPQYRELVWHLAACRLGMDCGPDSPLMTSYCVNGGICSRDRAQGFEEFAYDAAVPRQSADVVRRAVDALVGRRGE
;
A
#
# COMPACT_ATOMS: atom_id res chain seq x y z
N MET A 1 12.48 11.07 -0.54
CA MET A 1 11.06 11.52 -0.56
C MET A 1 10.14 10.52 0.12
N ARG A 2 10.23 9.22 -0.18
CA ARG A 2 9.39 8.14 0.39
C ARG A 2 9.40 8.07 1.93
N THR A 3 10.57 8.12 2.58
CA THR A 3 10.67 8.20 4.04
C THR A 3 9.97 9.44 4.62
N ALA A 4 9.98 10.56 3.89
CA ALA A 4 9.31 11.79 4.32
C ALA A 4 7.79 11.68 4.22
N PHE A 5 7.25 10.94 3.23
CA PHE A 5 5.82 10.61 3.19
C PHE A 5 5.39 9.83 4.44
N ASN A 6 6.10 8.75 4.75
CA ASN A 6 5.79 7.88 5.89
C ASN A 6 5.87 8.63 7.22
N ALA A 7 6.91 9.46 7.40
CA ALA A 7 7.10 10.25 8.61
C ALA A 7 6.20 11.51 8.70
N SER A 8 5.52 11.90 7.61
CA SER A 8 4.77 13.16 7.60
C SER A 8 3.48 13.06 8.42
N ARG A 9 3.38 13.96 9.40
CA ARG A 9 2.15 14.21 10.17
C ARG A 9 1.19 15.20 9.50
N ASP A 10 1.62 15.88 8.44
CA ASP A 10 0.81 16.85 7.70
C ASP A 10 1.00 16.58 6.20
N LEU A 11 0.08 15.80 5.62
CA LEU A 11 0.12 15.43 4.21
C LEU A 11 -0.23 16.60 3.29
N TYR A 12 -0.91 17.64 3.80
CA TYR A 12 -1.17 18.86 3.03
C TYR A 12 0.11 19.65 2.80
N ARG A 13 0.94 19.82 3.84
CA ARG A 13 2.27 20.44 3.69
C ARG A 13 3.19 19.59 2.81
N TYR A 14 3.14 18.27 2.96
CA TYR A 14 3.91 17.35 2.13
C TYR A 14 3.52 17.46 0.64
N ALA A 15 2.22 17.49 0.33
CA ALA A 15 1.72 17.68 -1.04
C ALA A 15 2.19 19.00 -1.65
N GLN A 16 2.13 20.10 -0.91
CA GLN A 16 2.67 21.39 -1.38
C GLN A 16 4.16 21.33 -1.70
N ALA A 17 4.93 20.61 -0.89
CA ALA A 17 6.37 20.45 -1.12
C ALA A 17 6.67 19.58 -2.36
N LEU A 18 5.79 18.62 -2.69
CA LEU A 18 5.89 17.82 -3.91
C LEU A 18 5.51 18.61 -5.17
N ALA A 19 4.59 19.58 -5.06
CA ALA A 19 3.98 20.23 -6.20
C ALA A 19 4.99 20.73 -7.26
N PRO A 20 6.10 21.42 -6.93
CA PRO A 20 7.06 21.86 -7.96
C PRO A 20 7.66 20.71 -8.77
N ALA A 21 7.98 19.57 -8.12
CA ALA A 21 8.52 18.40 -8.79
C ALA A 21 7.47 17.69 -9.65
N VAL A 22 6.21 17.63 -9.17
CA VAL A 22 5.07 17.14 -9.97
C VAL A 22 4.89 17.98 -11.24
N HIS A 23 4.93 19.31 -11.14
CA HIS A 23 4.83 20.20 -12.31
C HIS A 23 6.01 20.05 -13.27
N ALA A 24 7.18 19.60 -12.78
CA ALA A 24 8.36 19.31 -13.59
C ALA A 24 8.32 17.90 -14.23
N GLY A 25 7.28 17.09 -13.96
CA GLY A 25 7.14 15.74 -14.48
C GLY A 25 7.98 14.68 -13.76
N ASP A 26 8.40 14.94 -12.51
CA ASP A 26 9.13 13.97 -11.70
C ASP A 26 8.23 12.77 -11.36
N ALA A 27 8.68 11.57 -11.74
CA ALA A 27 7.90 10.34 -11.63
C ALA A 27 7.59 9.96 -10.18
N ASP A 28 8.60 10.02 -9.30
CA ASP A 28 8.46 9.64 -7.89
C ASP A 28 7.60 10.64 -7.13
N ALA A 29 7.76 11.94 -7.39
CA ALA A 29 6.93 12.98 -6.78
C ALA A 29 5.47 12.87 -7.22
N THR A 30 5.23 12.54 -8.50
CA THR A 30 3.88 12.35 -9.04
C THR A 30 3.21 11.12 -8.45
N TRP A 31 3.94 10.01 -8.32
CA TRP A 31 3.44 8.81 -7.63
C TRP A 31 3.16 9.08 -6.14
N LEU A 32 4.05 9.79 -5.44
CA LEU A 32 3.84 10.16 -4.04
C LEU A 32 2.65 11.12 -3.87
N MET A 33 2.38 11.99 -4.83
CA MET A 33 1.16 12.78 -4.86
C MET A 33 -0.08 11.90 -5.02
N ALA A 34 -0.05 10.89 -5.89
CA ALA A 34 -1.14 9.92 -6.00
C ALA A 34 -1.42 9.22 -4.66
N ARG A 35 -0.38 8.84 -3.91
CA ARG A 35 -0.51 8.24 -2.57
C ARG A 35 -1.11 9.20 -1.55
N VAL A 36 -0.82 10.49 -1.62
CA VAL A 36 -1.49 11.50 -0.76
C VAL A 36 -2.98 11.55 -1.08
N VAL A 37 -3.34 11.64 -2.35
CA VAL A 37 -4.75 11.67 -2.78
C VAL A 37 -5.46 10.40 -2.32
N ASP A 38 -4.89 9.22 -2.55
CA ASP A 38 -5.45 7.93 -2.16
C ASP A 38 -5.66 7.81 -0.65
N THR A 39 -4.64 8.20 0.14
CA THR A 39 -4.70 8.15 1.62
C THR A 39 -5.77 9.09 2.18
N CYS A 40 -5.92 10.28 1.59
CA CYS A 40 -6.75 11.35 2.15
C CYS A 40 -8.13 11.50 1.49
N ALA A 41 -8.42 10.81 0.37
CA ALA A 41 -9.67 10.98 -0.39
C ALA A 41 -10.94 10.81 0.46
N VAL A 42 -11.01 9.72 1.23
CA VAL A 42 -12.18 9.43 2.07
C VAL A 42 -12.35 10.48 3.17
N TYR A 43 -11.24 10.95 3.76
CA TYR A 43 -11.28 12.01 4.77
C TYR A 43 -11.73 13.35 4.16
N ALA A 44 -11.12 13.76 3.05
CA ALA A 44 -11.30 15.07 2.46
C ALA A 44 -12.72 15.27 1.90
N THR A 45 -13.39 14.19 1.47
CA THR A 45 -14.76 14.24 0.91
C THR A 45 -15.76 14.86 1.88
N ASP A 46 -15.75 14.45 3.15
CA ASP A 46 -16.54 15.06 4.23
C ASP A 46 -15.84 14.83 5.59
N PRO A 47 -14.97 15.75 6.02
CA PRO A 47 -14.27 15.64 7.30
C PRO A 47 -15.21 15.55 8.51
N ALA A 48 -16.39 16.16 8.42
CA ALA A 48 -17.36 16.17 9.51
C ALA A 48 -18.08 14.82 9.61
N ALA A 49 -18.48 14.21 8.49
CA ALA A 49 -18.99 12.83 8.47
C ALA A 49 -17.92 11.85 8.91
N TYR A 50 -16.70 11.97 8.39
CA TYR A 50 -15.59 11.11 8.79
C TYR A 50 -15.38 11.09 10.31
N ALA A 51 -15.44 12.26 10.96
CA ALA A 51 -15.33 12.40 12.40
C ALA A 51 -16.54 11.84 13.15
N ARG A 52 -17.77 11.97 12.62
CA ARG A 52 -18.98 11.36 13.20
C ARG A 52 -18.89 9.83 13.15
N ASP A 53 -18.57 9.26 12.00
CA ASP A 53 -18.46 7.81 11.80
C ASP A 53 -17.37 7.21 12.68
N SER A 54 -16.24 7.91 12.82
CA SER A 54 -15.15 7.48 13.71
C SER A 54 -15.57 7.47 15.19
N ARG A 55 -16.45 8.38 15.61
CA ARG A 55 -17.03 8.36 16.97
C ARG A 55 -18.01 7.21 17.15
N LEU A 56 -18.84 6.91 16.16
CA LEU A 56 -19.80 5.79 16.25
C LEU A 56 -19.09 4.43 16.46
N LEU A 57 -17.91 4.24 15.87
CA LEU A 57 -17.09 3.04 16.11
C LEU A 57 -16.68 2.86 17.58
N GLN A 58 -16.57 3.96 18.33
CA GLN A 58 -16.31 3.94 19.77
C GLN A 58 -17.54 3.45 20.54
N ASP A 59 -18.73 3.91 20.13
CA ASP A 59 -20.00 3.64 20.81
C ASP A 59 -20.46 2.19 20.63
N MET A 60 -19.97 1.49 19.60
CA MET A 60 -20.24 0.06 19.37
C MET A 60 -19.58 -0.87 20.40
N GLY A 61 -18.59 -0.39 21.18
CA GLY A 61 -18.00 -1.15 22.29
C GLY A 61 -17.25 -2.43 21.91
N LEU A 62 -16.84 -2.58 20.63
CA LEU A 62 -16.08 -3.73 20.14
C LEU A 62 -14.58 -3.40 20.13
N ASP A 63 -13.72 -4.32 20.55
CA ASP A 63 -12.26 -4.15 20.51
C ASP A 63 -11.74 -3.82 19.10
N ALA A 64 -12.32 -4.45 18.07
CA ALA A 64 -12.03 -4.14 16.67
C ALA A 64 -12.43 -2.69 16.29
N GLY A 65 -13.49 -2.16 16.90
CA GLY A 65 -13.92 -0.77 16.73
C GLY A 65 -12.91 0.24 17.30
N ALA A 66 -12.27 -0.08 18.43
CA ALA A 66 -11.25 0.76 19.03
C ALA A 66 -9.97 0.84 18.18
N ALA A 67 -9.54 -0.28 17.60
CA ALA A 67 -8.38 -0.32 16.69
C ALA A 67 -8.68 0.40 15.37
N LEU A 68 -9.86 0.16 14.78
CA LEU A 68 -10.30 0.85 13.57
C LEU A 68 -10.41 2.37 13.77
N ARG A 69 -10.98 2.80 14.90
CA ARG A 69 -11.01 4.22 15.27
C ARG A 69 -9.61 4.82 15.35
N ALA A 70 -8.66 4.14 16.01
CA ALA A 70 -7.30 4.65 16.13
C ALA A 70 -6.62 4.82 14.75
N ALA A 71 -6.82 3.87 13.84
CA ALA A 71 -6.31 3.98 12.47
C ALA A 71 -6.97 5.14 11.70
N ARG A 72 -8.28 5.34 11.87
CA ARG A 72 -9.00 6.49 11.29
C ARG A 72 -8.54 7.82 11.88
N ASP A 73 -8.28 7.89 13.18
CA ASP A 73 -7.73 9.08 13.84
C ASP A 73 -6.32 9.39 13.32
N HIS A 74 -5.51 8.35 13.06
CA HIS A 74 -4.20 8.50 12.42
C HIS A 74 -4.33 9.15 11.03
N VAL A 75 -5.24 8.65 10.18
CA VAL A 75 -5.55 9.26 8.87
C VAL A 75 -6.01 10.71 9.02
N ALA A 76 -6.98 10.97 9.91
CA ALA A 76 -7.51 12.31 10.15
C ALA A 76 -6.43 13.29 10.62
N SER A 77 -5.49 12.84 11.46
CA SER A 77 -4.37 13.67 11.91
C SER A 77 -3.45 14.10 10.77
N ARG A 78 -3.21 13.18 9.80
CA ARG A 78 -2.35 13.42 8.65
C ARG A 78 -3.03 14.23 7.55
N CYS A 79 -4.33 14.05 7.38
CA CYS A 79 -5.11 14.67 6.32
C CYS A 79 -5.87 15.93 6.75
N GLY A 80 -5.76 16.35 8.02
CA GLY A 80 -6.67 17.30 8.68
C GLY A 80 -6.80 18.72 8.10
N ARG A 81 -5.99 19.05 7.09
CA ARG A 81 -6.01 20.34 6.39
C ARG A 81 -6.66 20.26 5.00
N PHE A 82 -6.95 19.04 4.52
CA PHE A 82 -7.70 18.84 3.29
C PHE A 82 -9.20 19.01 3.52
N VAL A 83 -9.89 19.46 2.48
CA VAL A 83 -11.33 19.76 2.44
C VAL A 83 -11.93 19.22 1.15
N ALA A 84 -13.26 19.19 1.07
CA ALA A 84 -13.98 18.65 -0.10
C ALA A 84 -13.63 19.36 -1.42
N GLY A 85 -13.14 20.60 -1.34
CA GLY A 85 -12.71 21.38 -2.50
C GLY A 85 -11.33 21.05 -3.06
N ASP A 86 -10.55 20.13 -2.44
CA ASP A 86 -9.21 19.76 -2.92
C ASP A 86 -9.22 18.77 -4.12
N ASP A 87 -10.41 18.47 -4.67
CA ASP A 87 -10.61 17.67 -5.88
C ASP A 87 -9.98 16.26 -5.84
N PHE A 88 -10.11 15.61 -4.67
CA PHE A 88 -9.72 14.21 -4.52
C PHE A 88 -10.78 13.32 -5.15
N SER A 89 -10.37 12.56 -6.18
CA SER A 89 -11.23 11.62 -6.88
C SER A 89 -10.42 10.41 -7.36
N LEU A 90 -11.11 9.28 -7.56
CA LEU A 90 -10.49 8.10 -8.17
C LEU A 90 -9.87 8.43 -9.54
N ALA A 91 -10.56 9.25 -10.34
CA ALA A 91 -10.06 9.71 -11.62
C ALA A 91 -8.73 10.48 -11.48
N ARG A 92 -8.64 11.37 -10.48
CA ARG A 92 -7.40 12.12 -10.20
C ARG A 92 -6.27 11.19 -9.76
N THR A 93 -6.53 10.24 -8.86
CA THR A 93 -5.54 9.24 -8.43
C THR A 93 -5.05 8.40 -9.61
N THR A 94 -5.96 7.87 -10.44
CA THR A 94 -5.60 7.10 -11.64
C THR A 94 -4.78 7.94 -12.61
N GLN A 95 -5.13 9.21 -12.84
CA GLN A 95 -4.36 10.08 -13.73
C GLN A 95 -2.94 10.28 -13.21
N LEU A 96 -2.77 10.62 -11.93
CA LEU A 96 -1.45 10.78 -11.32
C LEU A 96 -0.62 9.50 -11.41
N ARG A 97 -1.23 8.32 -11.20
CA ARG A 97 -0.56 7.03 -11.38
C ARG A 97 -0.12 6.82 -12.82
N ARG A 98 -0.95 7.14 -13.81
CA ARG A 98 -0.59 7.05 -15.25
C ARG A 98 0.55 7.99 -15.60
N ASP A 99 0.47 9.25 -15.17
CA ASP A 99 1.52 10.24 -15.42
C ASP A 99 2.85 9.79 -14.80
N ALA A 100 2.82 9.31 -13.55
CA ALA A 100 4.00 8.80 -12.86
C ALA A 100 4.58 7.55 -13.53
N ALA A 101 3.74 6.60 -13.93
CA ALA A 101 4.17 5.37 -14.58
C ALA A 101 4.81 5.66 -15.96
N GLN A 102 4.19 6.55 -16.75
CA GLN A 102 4.74 7.01 -18.04
C GLN A 102 6.06 7.78 -17.87
N ALA A 103 6.23 8.49 -16.75
CA ALA A 103 7.47 9.14 -16.38
C ALA A 103 8.53 8.19 -15.79
N GLY A 104 8.20 6.90 -15.59
CA GLY A 104 9.15 5.86 -15.17
C GLY A 104 9.01 5.38 -13.71
N SER A 105 7.93 5.72 -13.00
CA SER A 105 7.69 5.19 -11.66
C SER A 105 7.19 3.74 -11.72
N LEU A 106 8.07 2.80 -11.37
CA LEU A 106 7.76 1.37 -11.35
C LEU A 106 6.64 1.02 -10.36
N ALA A 107 6.60 1.68 -9.20
CA ALA A 107 5.53 1.48 -8.22
C ALA A 107 4.18 1.99 -8.74
N ALA A 108 4.13 3.11 -9.45
CA ALA A 108 2.90 3.59 -10.08
C ALA A 108 2.41 2.65 -11.18
N GLU A 109 3.33 2.12 -11.99
CA GLU A 109 3.03 1.13 -13.03
C GLU A 109 2.45 -0.16 -12.43
N ALA A 110 3.04 -0.64 -11.33
CA ALA A 110 2.54 -1.77 -10.55
C ALA A 110 1.15 -1.53 -9.93
N GLU A 111 0.90 -0.35 -9.35
CA GLU A 111 -0.42 0.03 -8.82
C GLU A 111 -1.49 0.06 -9.93
N LEU A 112 -1.14 0.50 -11.14
CA LEU A 112 -2.04 0.47 -12.30
C LEU A 112 -2.39 -0.95 -12.71
N LEU A 113 -1.42 -1.86 -12.78
CA LEU A 113 -1.68 -3.28 -13.05
C LEU A 113 -2.60 -3.87 -11.98
N ALA A 114 -2.30 -3.63 -10.70
CA ALA A 114 -3.11 -4.09 -9.57
C ALA A 114 -4.55 -3.54 -9.58
N ALA A 115 -4.74 -2.31 -10.07
CA ALA A 115 -6.06 -1.71 -10.25
C ALA A 115 -6.82 -2.19 -11.51
N GLY A 116 -6.24 -3.12 -12.30
CA GLY A 116 -6.83 -3.57 -13.57
C GLY A 116 -6.79 -2.50 -14.66
N GLN A 117 -5.87 -1.53 -14.55
CA GLN A 117 -5.71 -0.40 -15.45
C GLN A 117 -4.28 -0.29 -16.01
N PRO A 118 -3.69 -1.39 -16.51
CA PRO A 118 -2.28 -1.39 -16.94
C PRO A 118 -2.02 -0.37 -18.07
N LEU A 119 -0.75 -0.01 -18.26
CA LEU A 119 -0.36 0.85 -19.38
C LEU A 119 -0.59 0.13 -20.72
N GLU A 120 -0.35 -1.18 -20.74
CA GLU A 120 -0.54 -2.04 -21.90
C GLU A 120 -1.38 -3.27 -21.52
N ALA A 121 -2.18 -3.77 -22.46
CA ALA A 121 -2.99 -4.95 -22.25
C ALA A 121 -2.20 -6.21 -22.62
N GLY A 122 -2.38 -7.29 -21.85
CA GLY A 122 -1.83 -8.61 -22.18
C GLY A 122 -1.11 -9.26 -21.00
N GLU A 123 -1.01 -10.59 -21.05
CA GLU A 123 -0.29 -11.37 -20.04
C GLU A 123 1.22 -11.14 -20.11
N ASP A 124 1.76 -10.94 -21.33
CA ASP A 124 3.20 -10.67 -21.54
C ASP A 124 3.64 -9.40 -20.80
N TYR A 125 2.88 -8.31 -20.95
CA TYR A 125 3.14 -7.05 -20.23
C TYR A 125 3.10 -7.24 -18.71
N ALA A 126 2.08 -7.96 -18.21
CA ALA A 126 1.95 -8.22 -16.78
C ALA A 126 3.13 -9.05 -16.24
N GLN A 127 3.61 -10.02 -17.03
CA GLN A 127 4.78 -10.83 -16.69
C GLN A 127 6.06 -9.98 -16.68
N GLU A 128 6.31 -9.19 -17.73
CA GLU A 128 7.48 -8.33 -17.82
C GLU A 128 7.52 -7.29 -16.70
N LEU A 129 6.37 -6.71 -16.35
CA LEU A 129 6.27 -5.80 -15.19
C LEU A 129 6.59 -6.52 -13.89
N LEU A 130 6.07 -7.73 -13.67
CA LEU A 130 6.37 -8.52 -12.47
C LEU A 130 7.87 -8.86 -12.36
N GLU A 131 8.51 -9.20 -13.47
CA GLU A 131 9.95 -9.45 -13.53
C GLU A 131 10.76 -8.19 -13.21
N ARG A 132 10.40 -7.03 -13.78
CA ARG A 132 11.02 -5.73 -13.48
C ARG A 132 10.86 -5.34 -12.00
N VAL A 133 9.66 -5.51 -11.45
CA VAL A 133 9.40 -5.26 -10.01
C VAL A 133 10.27 -6.17 -9.18
N HIS A 134 10.31 -7.48 -9.47
CA HIS A 134 11.14 -8.41 -8.72
C HIS A 134 12.63 -8.01 -8.76
N ALA A 135 13.16 -7.72 -9.95
CA ALA A 135 14.55 -7.34 -10.16
C ALA A 135 14.94 -6.00 -9.53
N SER A 136 13.98 -5.11 -9.28
CA SER A 136 14.24 -3.79 -8.70
C SER A 136 14.64 -3.84 -7.21
N PHE A 137 14.22 -4.88 -6.49
CA PHE A 137 14.28 -4.95 -5.02
C PHE A 137 13.70 -3.71 -4.31
N ASP A 138 12.80 -2.97 -4.98
CA ASP A 138 12.11 -1.81 -4.44
C ASP A 138 10.90 -2.28 -3.63
N GLY A 139 10.98 -2.18 -2.30
CA GLY A 139 9.89 -2.59 -1.41
C GLY A 139 8.54 -1.93 -1.74
N GLU A 140 8.53 -0.67 -2.19
CA GLU A 140 7.28 -0.01 -2.55
C GLU A 140 6.70 -0.58 -3.84
N ALA A 141 7.53 -0.92 -4.82
CA ALA A 141 7.08 -1.59 -6.05
C ALA A 141 6.56 -3.02 -5.76
N TYR A 142 7.22 -3.76 -4.85
CA TYR A 142 6.75 -5.07 -4.39
C TYR A 142 5.37 -4.97 -3.73
N SER A 143 5.17 -3.98 -2.87
CA SER A 143 3.86 -3.76 -2.23
C SER A 143 2.80 -3.29 -3.22
N ALA A 144 3.17 -2.45 -4.19
CA ALA A 144 2.28 -1.95 -5.22
C ALA A 144 1.72 -3.06 -6.12
N ILE A 145 2.56 -4.04 -6.50
CA ILE A 145 2.13 -5.13 -7.39
C ILE A 145 1.38 -6.24 -6.65
N ALA A 146 1.52 -6.34 -5.32
CA ALA A 146 1.03 -7.46 -4.52
C ALA A 146 -0.43 -7.86 -4.81
N PRO A 147 -1.40 -6.94 -4.97
CA PRO A 147 -2.79 -7.32 -5.26
C PRO A 147 -2.97 -7.97 -6.64
N ALA A 148 -2.11 -7.65 -7.61
CA ALA A 148 -2.16 -8.27 -8.95
C ALA A 148 -1.69 -9.73 -8.93
N VAL A 149 -0.68 -10.04 -8.09
CA VAL A 149 0.01 -11.34 -8.09
C VAL A 149 -0.94 -12.50 -7.79
N GLY A 150 -1.96 -12.31 -6.96
CA GLY A 150 -2.93 -13.35 -6.64
C GLY A 150 -3.59 -13.98 -7.87
N GLY A 151 -3.79 -13.18 -8.93
CA GLY A 151 -4.40 -13.61 -10.20
C GLY A 151 -3.41 -13.99 -11.31
N LEU A 152 -2.11 -13.70 -11.16
CA LEU A 152 -1.12 -13.97 -12.20
C LEU A 152 -0.67 -15.44 -12.18
N SER A 153 -0.68 -16.09 -13.35
CA SER A 153 -0.17 -17.45 -13.54
C SER A 153 1.35 -17.55 -13.26
N THR A 154 2.07 -16.46 -13.49
CA THR A 154 3.53 -16.32 -13.40
C THR A 154 4.04 -16.16 -11.96
N ALA A 155 3.17 -15.92 -10.96
CA ALA A 155 3.56 -15.90 -9.55
C ALA A 155 4.27 -17.20 -9.12
N SER A 156 3.94 -18.32 -9.77
CA SER A 156 4.60 -19.62 -9.58
C SER A 156 6.10 -19.63 -9.90
N LEU A 157 6.60 -18.69 -10.70
CA LEU A 157 8.02 -18.56 -11.09
C LEU A 157 8.91 -18.03 -9.97
N PHE A 158 8.34 -17.42 -8.93
CA PHE A 158 9.07 -16.80 -7.82
C PHE A 158 9.04 -17.64 -6.54
N GLY A 159 9.07 -18.97 -6.67
CA GLY A 159 9.06 -19.88 -5.51
C GLY A 159 7.72 -19.97 -4.79
N GLN A 160 6.62 -19.49 -5.41
CA GLN A 160 5.28 -19.47 -4.79
C GLN A 160 4.37 -20.61 -5.24
N ARG A 161 4.91 -21.64 -5.90
CA ARG A 161 4.12 -22.80 -6.37
C ARG A 161 3.38 -23.50 -5.22
N ASP A 162 4.03 -23.60 -4.05
CA ASP A 162 3.47 -24.26 -2.87
C ASP A 162 2.67 -23.29 -1.97
N VAL A 163 2.67 -21.99 -2.30
CA VAL A 163 1.91 -20.98 -1.57
C VAL A 163 0.47 -20.99 -2.07
N ALA A 164 -0.47 -21.23 -1.15
CA ALA A 164 -1.88 -21.17 -1.47
C ALA A 164 -2.26 -19.78 -2.03
N PRO A 165 -3.12 -19.68 -3.07
CA PRO A 165 -3.37 -18.44 -3.80
C PRO A 165 -3.70 -17.23 -2.91
N GLN A 166 -4.46 -17.44 -1.83
CA GLN A 166 -4.86 -16.39 -0.89
C GLN A 166 -3.71 -15.77 -0.08
N TYR A 167 -2.53 -16.38 -0.05
CA TYR A 167 -1.36 -15.86 0.65
C TYR A 167 -0.33 -15.21 -0.29
N ARG A 168 -0.55 -15.23 -1.61
CA ARG A 168 0.43 -14.70 -2.57
C ARG A 168 0.61 -13.19 -2.41
N GLU A 169 -0.48 -12.43 -2.35
CA GLU A 169 -0.44 -10.99 -2.04
C GLU A 169 0.31 -10.72 -0.74
N LEU A 170 -0.01 -11.48 0.31
CA LEU A 170 0.63 -11.35 1.61
C LEU A 170 2.14 -11.60 1.56
N VAL A 171 2.59 -12.62 0.81
CA VAL A 171 4.02 -12.92 0.60
C VAL A 171 4.74 -11.72 -0.01
N TRP A 172 4.13 -11.00 -0.96
CA TRP A 172 4.75 -9.83 -1.58
C TRP A 172 4.80 -8.63 -0.64
N HIS A 173 3.77 -8.38 0.17
CA HIS A 173 3.82 -7.36 1.21
C HIS A 173 4.88 -7.67 2.28
N LEU A 174 5.01 -8.93 2.71
CA LEU A 174 6.05 -9.34 3.64
C LEU A 174 7.46 -9.17 3.06
N ALA A 175 7.65 -9.52 1.78
CA ALA A 175 8.90 -9.27 1.07
C ALA A 175 9.20 -7.76 0.98
N ALA A 176 8.20 -6.92 0.69
CA ALA A 176 8.34 -5.47 0.68
C ALA A 176 8.87 -4.92 2.03
N CYS A 177 8.34 -5.41 3.15
CA CYS A 177 8.82 -5.04 4.49
C CYS A 177 10.31 -5.37 4.67
N ARG A 178 10.72 -6.59 4.28
CA ARG A 178 12.13 -7.02 4.37
C ARG A 178 13.06 -6.27 3.42
N LEU A 179 12.52 -5.70 2.35
CA LEU A 179 13.25 -4.82 1.42
C LEU A 179 13.33 -3.36 1.92
N GLY A 180 12.84 -3.06 3.13
CA GLY A 180 12.99 -1.76 3.79
C GLY A 180 11.80 -0.82 3.58
N MET A 181 10.67 -1.30 3.07
CA MET A 181 9.42 -0.55 3.14
C MET A 181 9.01 -0.37 4.60
N ASP A 182 8.42 0.78 4.94
CA ASP A 182 7.87 0.99 6.27
C ASP A 182 6.65 0.08 6.49
N CYS A 183 6.81 -0.84 7.43
CA CYS A 183 5.79 -1.79 7.84
C CYS A 183 5.52 -1.71 9.35
N GLY A 184 5.86 -0.59 9.99
CA GLY A 184 5.56 -0.35 11.40
C GLY A 184 4.05 -0.27 11.68
N PRO A 185 3.66 -0.17 12.97
CA PRO A 185 2.27 -0.13 13.40
C PRO A 185 1.46 1.03 12.80
N ASP A 186 2.10 2.19 12.62
CA ASP A 186 1.51 3.38 12.00
C ASP A 186 1.82 3.49 10.50
N SER A 187 2.36 2.45 9.88
CA SER A 187 2.70 2.48 8.45
C SER A 187 1.45 2.65 7.58
N PRO A 188 1.60 3.20 6.36
CA PRO A 188 0.50 3.25 5.40
C PRO A 188 -0.10 1.87 5.11
N LEU A 189 0.73 0.82 5.09
CA LEU A 189 0.27 -0.56 4.86
C LEU A 189 -0.63 -1.05 6.01
N MET A 190 -0.17 -0.94 7.27
CA MET A 190 -0.98 -1.32 8.44
C MET A 190 -2.27 -0.51 8.54
N THR A 191 -2.18 0.80 8.28
CA THR A 191 -3.34 1.70 8.31
C THR A 191 -4.36 1.29 7.25
N SER A 192 -3.92 1.00 6.02
CA SER A 192 -4.80 0.60 4.91
C SER A 192 -5.50 -0.74 5.20
N TYR A 193 -4.78 -1.75 5.69
CA TYR A 193 -5.37 -3.05 6.07
C TYR A 193 -6.48 -2.92 7.11
N CYS A 194 -6.28 -2.03 8.09
CA CYS A 194 -7.28 -1.79 9.12
C CYS A 194 -8.46 -0.95 8.58
N VAL A 195 -8.19 0.22 7.99
CA VAL A 195 -9.24 1.17 7.57
C VAL A 195 -10.06 0.65 6.39
N ASN A 196 -9.42 -0.03 5.43
CA ASN A 196 -10.07 -0.50 4.20
C ASN A 196 -10.46 -1.99 4.28
N GLY A 197 -9.63 -2.83 4.92
CA GLY A 197 -9.88 -4.26 5.05
C GLY A 197 -10.69 -4.65 6.29
N GLY A 198 -10.80 -3.77 7.29
CA GLY A 198 -11.44 -4.08 8.58
C GLY A 198 -10.64 -5.06 9.45
N ILE A 199 -9.42 -5.41 9.06
CA ILE A 199 -8.55 -6.34 9.79
C ILE A 199 -7.50 -5.50 10.51
N CYS A 200 -7.78 -5.17 11.77
CA CYS A 200 -6.93 -4.32 12.59
C CYS A 200 -6.12 -5.16 13.58
N SER A 201 -4.86 -4.80 13.81
CA SER A 201 -4.09 -5.41 14.91
C SER A 201 -4.71 -5.06 16.26
N ARG A 202 -4.66 -6.03 17.17
CA ARG A 202 -5.04 -5.84 18.58
C ARG A 202 -3.90 -5.25 19.40
N ASP A 203 -2.67 -5.40 18.95
CA ASP A 203 -1.48 -4.81 19.56
C ASP A 203 -1.02 -3.60 18.74
N ARG A 204 -1.03 -2.43 19.37
CA ARG A 204 -0.65 -1.16 18.72
C ARG A 204 0.84 -1.01 18.47
N ALA A 205 1.68 -1.85 19.07
CA ALA A 205 3.12 -1.86 18.80
C ALA A 205 3.47 -2.77 17.62
N GLN A 206 2.55 -3.62 17.20
CA GLN A 206 2.78 -4.67 16.21
C GLN A 206 2.91 -4.09 14.80
N GLY A 207 4.02 -4.42 14.12
CA GLY A 207 4.19 -4.15 12.70
C GLY A 207 3.48 -5.18 11.81
N PHE A 208 3.46 -4.93 10.51
CA PHE A 208 2.75 -5.76 9.54
C PHE A 208 3.23 -7.22 9.50
N GLU A 209 4.55 -7.45 9.58
CA GLU A 209 5.09 -8.82 9.51
C GLU A 209 4.62 -9.68 10.69
N GLU A 210 4.71 -9.17 11.91
CA GLU A 210 4.25 -9.87 13.10
C GLU A 210 2.72 -10.06 13.07
N PHE A 211 1.97 -9.01 12.71
CA PHE A 211 0.53 -9.06 12.56
C PHE A 211 0.07 -10.11 11.54
N ALA A 212 0.73 -10.20 10.39
CA ALA A 212 0.41 -11.17 9.35
C ALA A 212 0.54 -12.62 9.86
N TYR A 213 1.62 -12.93 10.59
CA TYR A 213 1.83 -14.29 11.12
C TYR A 213 0.91 -14.62 12.31
N ASP A 214 0.49 -13.62 13.09
CA ASP A 214 -0.42 -13.84 14.21
C ASP A 214 -1.88 -13.93 13.79
N ALA A 215 -2.32 -13.10 12.84
CA ALA A 215 -3.72 -12.91 12.51
C ALA A 215 -4.15 -13.55 11.17
N ALA A 216 -3.25 -13.64 10.18
CA ALA A 216 -3.62 -14.00 8.80
C ALA A 216 -3.05 -15.35 8.34
N VAL A 217 -1.89 -15.78 8.82
CA VAL A 217 -1.22 -17.02 8.38
C VAL A 217 -1.39 -18.13 9.42
N PRO A 218 -2.12 -19.22 9.12
CA PRO A 218 -2.19 -20.38 10.00
C PRO A 218 -0.81 -21.00 10.24
N ARG A 219 -0.62 -21.59 11.42
CA ARG A 219 0.66 -22.21 11.81
C ARG A 219 1.18 -23.23 10.79
N GLN A 220 0.29 -24.01 10.17
CA GLN A 220 0.63 -24.99 9.15
C GLN A 220 1.16 -24.37 7.84
N SER A 221 0.86 -23.10 7.58
CA SER A 221 1.27 -22.38 6.37
C SER A 221 2.44 -21.43 6.61
N ALA A 222 2.78 -21.14 7.88
CA ALA A 222 3.80 -20.16 8.24
C ALA A 222 5.17 -20.44 7.61
N ASP A 223 5.63 -21.69 7.63
CA ASP A 223 6.94 -22.05 7.07
C ASP A 223 6.97 -21.96 5.53
N VAL A 224 5.85 -22.27 4.86
CA VAL A 224 5.72 -22.13 3.41
C VAL A 224 5.75 -20.66 3.02
N VAL A 225 5.02 -19.81 3.74
CA VAL A 225 5.02 -18.35 3.53
C VAL A 225 6.42 -17.78 3.77
N ARG A 226 7.10 -18.13 4.86
CA ARG A 226 8.47 -17.66 5.14
C ARG A 226 9.44 -18.00 4.02
N ARG A 227 9.45 -19.26 3.56
CA ARG A 227 10.32 -19.68 2.44
C ARG A 227 10.03 -18.92 1.15
N ALA A 228 8.76 -18.63 0.86
CA ALA A 228 8.39 -17.86 -0.32
C ALA A 228 8.85 -16.40 -0.21
N VAL A 229 8.74 -15.80 0.97
CA VAL A 229 9.30 -14.47 1.25
C VAL A 229 10.83 -14.49 1.09
N ASP A 230 11.52 -15.48 1.66
CA ASP A 230 12.97 -15.66 1.53
C ASP A 230 13.39 -15.80 0.06
N ALA A 231 12.66 -16.55 -0.75
CA ALA A 231 12.91 -16.69 -2.18
C ALA A 231 12.74 -15.38 -2.96
N LEU A 232 11.79 -14.52 -2.56
CA LEU A 232 11.62 -13.20 -3.15
C LEU A 232 12.77 -12.23 -2.82
N VAL A 233 13.29 -12.28 -1.60
CA VAL A 233 14.33 -11.32 -1.14
C VAL A 233 15.76 -11.83 -1.32
N GLY A 234 15.96 -13.16 -1.40
CA GLY A 234 17.26 -13.83 -1.36
C GLY A 234 18.14 -13.65 -2.59
N ARG A 235 17.61 -13.18 -3.73
CA ARG A 235 18.39 -12.93 -4.96
C ARG A 235 19.26 -11.66 -4.94
N ARG A 236 19.40 -11.00 -3.79
CA ARG A 236 20.25 -9.80 -3.61
C ARG A 236 21.73 -10.12 -3.37
N GLY A 237 22.11 -11.40 -3.29
CA GLY A 237 23.41 -11.85 -2.78
C GLY A 237 24.20 -12.84 -3.65
N GLU A 238 23.83 -13.05 -4.91
CA GLU A 238 24.66 -13.77 -5.91
C GLU A 238 25.14 -12.84 -7.01
#